data_AF-A0A428TEU0-F1
#
_entry.id   AF-A0A428TEU0-F1
#
_cell.length_a   1.000
_cell.length_b   1.000
_cell.length_c   1.000
_cell.angle_alpha   90.00
_cell.angle_beta   90.00
_cell.angle_gamma   90.00
#
_symmetry.space_group_name_H-M   'P 1'
#
loop_
_entity.id
_entity.type
_entity.pdbx_description
1 polymer ?
#
loop_
_entity_poly.entity_id
_entity_poly.type
_entity_poly.pdbx_seq_one_letter_code
_entity_poly.pdbx_strand_id
1 'polypeptide(L)'
;MSPNVIKSMNGTEITFEIPLTDALDSRYMKAEVWAYKPPEQYSEMGLYNLHIQVPNTCSGAPLANETCNFAAVKFPSWTVDSWASGLKLEGFNRFFEVETDASRITIQDVEMNRDHDIEGRALPIDILIQGSQVLVQDCKQVGLPTARCFSVATDSLAAGPNSVIRHSTMSDIQTIYPHERWAHGLLVEGTSVPTLFVNRASNGTGHGWTINAGVGWNLRGEAIVQSPPLGINWCIGCGGTNGTNGTDGASGNGTFIRTGKEVKPKSLFEAQREARGLH
;
A
#
# COMPACT_ATOMS: atom_id res chain seq x y z
N MET A 1 1.21 3.31 15.39
CA MET A 1 0.87 1.93 15.02
C MET A 1 -0.35 1.48 15.81
N SER A 2 -1.43 1.04 15.13
CA SER A 2 -2.59 0.47 15.81
C SER A 2 -2.14 -0.75 16.65
N PRO A 3 -2.46 -0.80 17.94
CA PRO A 3 -2.02 -1.87 18.83
C PRO A 3 -2.65 -3.20 18.40
N ASN A 4 -1.87 -4.28 18.54
CA ASN A 4 -2.39 -5.62 18.33
C ASN A 4 -3.24 -6.08 19.53
N VAL A 5 -4.11 -7.05 19.32
CA VAL A 5 -4.98 -7.62 20.36
C VAL A 5 -4.39 -8.94 20.83
N ILE A 6 -4.41 -9.17 22.14
CA ILE A 6 -3.98 -10.44 22.73
C ILE A 6 -5.11 -11.45 22.55
N LYS A 7 -4.85 -12.51 21.77
CA LYS A 7 -5.77 -13.62 21.54
C LYS A 7 -5.80 -14.58 22.73
N SER A 8 -4.63 -14.90 23.29
CA SER A 8 -4.51 -15.78 24.46
C SER A 8 -3.17 -15.58 25.18
N MET A 9 -3.14 -15.96 26.45
CA MET A 9 -1.94 -15.96 27.27
C MET A 9 -1.78 -17.30 27.99
N ASN A 10 -0.56 -17.84 27.99
CA ASN A 10 -0.18 -19.01 28.78
C ASN A 10 1.16 -18.74 29.48
N GLY A 11 1.11 -18.34 30.74
CA GLY A 11 2.30 -17.89 31.47
C GLY A 11 2.91 -16.64 30.82
N THR A 12 4.14 -16.77 30.31
CA THR A 12 4.87 -15.72 29.59
C THR A 12 4.71 -15.79 28.07
N GLU A 13 3.94 -16.75 27.56
CA GLU A 13 3.63 -16.87 26.14
C GLU A 13 2.39 -16.04 25.80
N ILE A 14 2.52 -15.14 24.84
CA ILE A 14 1.45 -14.26 24.35
C ILE A 14 1.19 -14.63 22.89
N THR A 15 -0.06 -14.94 22.57
CA THR A 15 -0.51 -15.10 21.19
C THR A 15 -1.30 -13.85 20.79
N PHE A 16 -0.91 -13.21 19.70
CA PHE A 16 -1.63 -12.06 19.12
C PHE A 16 -2.71 -12.52 18.14
N GLU A 17 -3.74 -11.69 17.95
CA GLU A 17 -4.79 -11.95 16.96
C GLU A 17 -4.27 -11.83 15.52
N ILE A 18 -3.43 -10.82 15.27
CA ILE A 18 -2.87 -10.53 13.95
C ILE A 18 -1.38 -10.91 13.97
N PRO A 19 -0.84 -11.57 12.92
CA PRO A 19 0.58 -11.89 12.85
C PRO A 19 1.43 -10.61 12.80
N LEU A 20 2.59 -10.65 13.44
CA LEU A 20 3.63 -9.64 13.25
C LEU A 20 4.17 -9.76 11.83
N THR A 21 4.36 -8.62 11.17
CA THR A 21 4.81 -8.54 9.78
C THR A 21 6.26 -8.07 9.64
N ASP A 22 6.97 -7.94 10.76
CA ASP A 22 8.41 -7.71 10.81
C ASP A 22 9.07 -8.72 11.75
N ALA A 23 10.36 -8.97 11.54
CA ALA A 23 11.12 -9.96 12.30
C ALA A 23 11.66 -9.35 13.60
N LEU A 24 11.36 -9.98 14.73
CA LEU A 24 11.96 -9.65 16.03
C LEU A 24 13.08 -10.65 16.34
N ASP A 25 14.33 -10.24 16.08
CA ASP A 25 15.51 -11.07 16.32
C ASP A 25 16.30 -10.58 17.54
N SER A 26 16.36 -11.43 18.58
CA SER A 26 17.02 -11.12 19.85
C SER A 26 18.54 -10.91 19.76
N ARG A 27 19.16 -11.27 18.64
CA ARG A 27 20.58 -10.98 18.37
C ARG A 27 20.83 -9.51 18.03
N TYR A 28 19.83 -8.84 17.44
CA TYR A 28 19.96 -7.47 16.92
C TYR A 28 19.12 -6.46 17.70
N MET A 29 18.11 -6.92 18.45
CA MET A 29 17.26 -6.04 19.26
C MET A 29 16.74 -6.70 20.52
N LYS A 30 16.17 -5.87 21.41
CA LYS A 30 15.39 -6.31 22.56
C LYS A 30 13.93 -5.93 22.32
N ALA A 31 13.07 -6.93 22.09
CA ALA A 31 11.64 -6.70 21.94
C ALA A 31 11.00 -6.38 23.30
N GLU A 32 10.04 -5.46 23.30
CA GLU A 32 9.27 -5.07 24.48
C GLU A 32 7.78 -5.13 24.17
N VAL A 33 6.98 -5.54 25.15
CA VAL A 33 5.52 -5.59 25.05
C VAL A 33 4.95 -4.64 26.08
N TRP A 34 4.09 -3.73 25.63
CA TRP A 34 3.44 -2.74 26.46
C TRP A 34 1.93 -2.94 26.39
N ALA A 35 1.28 -3.04 27.56
CA ALA A 35 -0.17 -2.96 27.62
C ALA A 35 -0.57 -1.52 27.26
N TYR A 36 -1.49 -1.39 26.30
CA TYR A 36 -1.93 -0.10 25.80
C TYR A 36 -3.44 -0.08 25.70
N LYS A 37 -4.05 1.03 26.14
CA LYS A 37 -5.48 1.28 25.99
C LYS A 37 -5.66 2.31 24.86
N PRO A 38 -6.27 1.92 23.73
CA PRO A 38 -6.65 2.87 22.69
C PRO A 38 -7.50 4.02 23.23
N PRO A 39 -7.38 5.23 22.65
CA PRO A 39 -8.38 6.27 22.84
C PRO A 39 -9.72 5.82 22.24
N GLU A 40 -10.72 6.69 22.32
CA GLU A 40 -11.99 6.48 21.65
C GLU A 40 -11.79 6.22 20.16
N GLN A 41 -12.47 5.21 19.65
CA GLN A 41 -12.37 4.77 18.26
C GLN A 41 -13.63 5.18 17.51
N TYR A 42 -13.46 5.65 16.28
CA TYR A 42 -14.56 5.87 15.34
C TYR A 42 -14.70 4.61 14.49
N SER A 43 -15.84 3.93 14.56
CA SER A 43 -16.02 2.63 13.92
C SER A 43 -17.27 2.55 13.07
N GLU A 44 -17.29 1.60 12.13
CA GLU A 44 -18.45 1.29 11.30
C GLU A 44 -18.90 2.47 10.40
N MET A 45 -17.94 3.27 9.94
CA MET A 45 -18.20 4.41 9.05
C MET A 45 -17.99 4.03 7.58
N GLY A 46 -18.95 4.39 6.73
CA GLY A 46 -18.95 4.04 5.32
C GLY A 46 -19.24 5.24 4.40
N LEU A 47 -18.45 5.38 3.34
CA LEU A 47 -18.82 6.18 2.16
C LEU A 47 -19.15 5.24 1.01
N TYR A 48 -20.30 5.43 0.37
CA TYR A 48 -20.76 4.53 -0.68
C TYR A 48 -21.40 5.27 -1.86
N ASN A 49 -20.98 4.93 -3.08
CA ASN A 49 -21.60 5.33 -4.34
C ASN A 49 -21.77 6.86 -4.52
N LEU A 50 -20.69 7.60 -4.28
CA LEU A 50 -20.64 9.06 -4.44
C LEU A 50 -19.70 9.48 -5.55
N HIS A 51 -20.02 10.62 -6.17
CA HIS A 51 -19.07 11.38 -6.99
C HIS A 51 -18.64 12.63 -6.22
N ILE A 52 -17.34 12.75 -5.94
CA ILE A 52 -16.75 13.90 -5.26
C ILE A 52 -15.79 14.59 -6.23
N GLN A 53 -16.02 15.87 -6.50
CA GLN A 53 -15.27 16.64 -7.48
C GLN A 53 -14.81 17.96 -6.89
N VAL A 54 -13.58 18.37 -7.20
CA VAL A 54 -13.10 19.75 -6.99
C VAL A 54 -13.36 20.56 -8.27
N PRO A 55 -14.30 21.54 -8.28
CA PRO A 55 -14.69 22.22 -9.52
C PRO A 55 -13.55 23.00 -10.21
N ASN A 56 -12.65 23.58 -9.42
CA ASN A 56 -11.39 24.13 -9.91
C ASN A 56 -10.29 23.14 -9.53
N THR A 57 -10.03 22.17 -10.41
CA THR A 57 -9.15 21.01 -10.14
C THR A 57 -7.90 21.40 -9.36
N CYS A 58 -7.65 20.65 -8.29
CA CYS A 58 -6.41 20.68 -7.53
C CYS A 58 -5.39 19.67 -8.06
N SER A 59 -5.78 18.81 -9.01
CA SER A 59 -4.82 17.95 -9.70
C SER A 59 -3.78 18.82 -10.39
N GLY A 60 -2.50 18.48 -10.20
CA GLY A 60 -1.41 19.17 -10.85
C GLY A 60 -0.89 20.40 -10.09
N ALA A 61 -1.64 20.92 -9.11
CA ALA A 61 -1.20 22.04 -8.29
C ALA A 61 0.11 21.68 -7.55
N PRO A 62 1.06 22.62 -7.36
CA PRO A 62 2.29 22.34 -6.62
C PRO A 62 2.01 21.74 -5.24
N LEU A 63 2.85 20.79 -4.77
CA LEU A 63 2.69 20.21 -3.44
C LEU A 63 2.86 21.21 -2.29
N ALA A 64 3.47 22.37 -2.55
CA ALA A 64 3.56 23.48 -1.60
C ALA A 64 2.25 24.30 -1.50
N ASN A 65 1.25 24.02 -2.35
CA ASN A 65 -0.04 24.70 -2.30
C ASN A 65 -0.81 24.29 -1.02
N GLU A 66 -1.15 25.27 -0.19
CA GLU A 66 -1.78 25.02 1.13
C GLU A 66 -3.24 24.58 1.04
N THR A 67 -3.88 24.68 -0.13
CA THR A 67 -5.31 24.34 -0.32
C THR A 67 -5.52 23.03 -1.08
N CYS A 68 -4.62 22.68 -2.01
CA CYS A 68 -4.84 21.59 -2.96
C CYS A 68 -4.29 20.23 -2.54
N ASN A 69 -3.66 20.11 -1.37
CA ASN A 69 -2.94 18.90 -0.96
C ASN A 69 -3.62 18.12 0.17
N PHE A 70 -4.91 18.35 0.41
CA PHE A 70 -5.74 17.51 1.27
C PHE A 70 -6.29 16.29 0.50
N ALA A 71 -6.49 15.18 1.22
CA ALA A 71 -7.13 14.00 0.65
C ALA A 71 -8.63 14.23 0.40
N ALA A 72 -9.17 13.65 -0.68
CA ALA A 72 -10.62 13.63 -0.91
C ALA A 72 -11.37 12.88 0.20
N VAL A 73 -10.82 11.73 0.61
CA VAL A 73 -11.32 10.94 1.75
C VAL A 73 -10.15 10.66 2.68
N LYS A 74 -10.32 11.03 3.94
CA LYS A 74 -9.35 10.80 5.01
C LYS A 74 -9.97 9.88 6.06
N PHE A 75 -9.23 8.86 6.48
CA PHE A 75 -9.52 8.03 7.65
C PHE A 75 -8.55 8.47 8.75
N PRO A 76 -9.00 9.33 9.70
CA PRO A 76 -8.11 9.82 10.75
C PRO A 76 -7.65 8.72 11.69
N SER A 77 -6.59 8.98 12.46
CA SER A 77 -6.12 8.09 13.52
C SER A 77 -7.28 7.58 14.39
N TRP A 78 -7.23 6.28 14.75
CA TRP A 78 -8.26 5.60 15.54
C TRP A 78 -9.62 5.42 14.85
N THR A 79 -9.68 5.67 13.53
CA THR A 79 -10.76 5.14 12.70
C THR A 79 -10.55 3.65 12.49
N VAL A 80 -11.56 2.85 12.79
CA VAL A 80 -11.51 1.40 12.65
C VAL A 80 -12.73 0.83 11.94
N ASP A 81 -12.65 -0.38 11.40
CA ASP A 81 -13.80 -1.12 10.86
C ASP A 81 -14.66 -0.27 9.89
N SER A 82 -14.01 0.43 8.97
CA SER A 82 -14.62 1.47 8.15
C SER A 82 -14.25 1.31 6.67
N TRP A 83 -15.05 1.88 5.77
CA TRP A 83 -14.87 1.66 4.33
C TRP A 83 -15.23 2.85 3.44
N ALA A 84 -14.65 2.85 2.24
CA ALA A 84 -15.05 3.69 1.12
C ALA A 84 -15.22 2.80 -0.12
N SER A 85 -16.41 2.79 -0.70
CA SER A 85 -16.74 1.89 -1.81
C SER A 85 -17.53 2.56 -2.93
N GLY A 86 -17.21 2.22 -4.18
CA GLY A 86 -17.97 2.69 -5.35
C GLY A 86 -17.84 4.19 -5.60
N LEU A 87 -16.71 4.80 -5.24
CA LEU A 87 -16.52 6.24 -5.36
C LEU A 87 -15.98 6.63 -6.74
N LYS A 88 -16.38 7.82 -7.21
CA LYS A 88 -15.69 8.53 -8.28
C LYS A 88 -15.12 9.81 -7.69
N LEU A 89 -13.81 10.00 -7.82
CA LEU A 89 -13.11 11.14 -7.23
C LEU A 89 -12.37 11.89 -8.33
N GLU A 90 -12.55 13.21 -8.42
CA GLU A 90 -11.99 14.01 -9.51
C GLU A 90 -11.35 15.31 -9.02
N GLY A 91 -10.18 15.62 -9.58
CA GLY A 91 -9.52 16.91 -9.41
C GLY A 91 -8.76 17.05 -8.10
N PHE A 92 -8.23 15.96 -7.55
CA PHE A 92 -7.43 15.96 -6.31
C PHE A 92 -5.96 15.64 -6.59
N ASN A 93 -5.05 16.21 -5.79
CA ASN A 93 -3.67 15.71 -5.73
C ASN A 93 -3.54 14.46 -4.85
N ARG A 94 -4.42 14.27 -3.85
CA ARG A 94 -4.47 13.09 -3.00
C ARG A 94 -5.93 12.61 -2.90
N PHE A 95 -6.19 11.35 -3.18
CA PHE A 95 -7.54 10.81 -3.16
C PHE A 95 -7.87 10.19 -1.80
N PHE A 96 -6.93 9.41 -1.25
CA PHE A 96 -7.08 8.77 0.05
C PHE A 96 -5.88 8.99 0.97
N GLU A 97 -6.18 9.13 2.25
CA GLU A 97 -5.20 9.12 3.33
C GLU A 97 -5.73 8.28 4.49
N VAL A 98 -5.04 7.19 4.81
CA VAL A 98 -5.30 6.37 5.99
C VAL A 98 -4.21 6.67 7.01
N GLU A 99 -4.55 7.43 8.04
CA GLU A 99 -3.57 7.91 9.01
C GLU A 99 -3.02 6.81 9.91
N THR A 100 -1.91 7.13 10.59
CA THR A 100 -1.33 6.28 11.62
C THR A 100 -2.40 5.90 12.66
N ASP A 101 -2.41 4.66 13.13
CA ASP A 101 -3.38 4.11 14.11
C ASP A 101 -4.80 3.87 13.57
N ALA A 102 -5.13 4.31 12.35
CA ALA A 102 -6.33 3.80 11.67
C ALA A 102 -6.10 2.33 11.27
N SER A 103 -7.13 1.50 11.36
CA SER A 103 -7.00 0.07 11.00
C SER A 103 -8.28 -0.62 10.60
N ARG A 104 -8.19 -1.75 9.88
CA ARG A 104 -9.36 -2.49 9.36
C ARG A 104 -10.19 -1.60 8.43
N ILE A 105 -9.49 -1.02 7.45
CA ILE A 105 -10.05 -0.07 6.49
C ILE A 105 -10.12 -0.72 5.12
N THR A 106 -11.28 -0.63 4.46
CA THR A 106 -11.45 -1.10 3.08
C THR A 106 -11.69 0.06 2.13
N ILE A 107 -10.85 0.22 1.11
CA ILE A 107 -11.03 1.14 -0.01
C ILE A 107 -11.24 0.28 -1.24
N GLN A 108 -12.44 0.27 -1.80
CA GLN A 108 -12.75 -0.62 -2.92
C GLN A 108 -13.59 0.01 -4.02
N ASP A 109 -13.46 -0.50 -5.25
CA ASP A 109 -14.27 -0.07 -6.39
C ASP A 109 -14.24 1.45 -6.63
N VAL A 110 -13.06 2.06 -6.49
CA VAL A 110 -12.90 3.52 -6.63
C VAL A 110 -12.24 3.89 -7.95
N GLU A 111 -12.81 4.88 -8.64
CA GLU A 111 -12.22 5.54 -9.81
C GLU A 111 -11.66 6.90 -9.41
N MET A 112 -10.35 7.10 -9.61
CA MET A 112 -9.62 8.33 -9.29
C MET A 112 -9.20 9.04 -10.57
N ASN A 113 -9.80 10.19 -10.87
CA ASN A 113 -9.52 10.98 -12.07
C ASN A 113 -8.46 12.06 -11.81
N ARG A 114 -7.26 11.84 -12.35
CA ARG A 114 -6.12 12.77 -12.34
C ARG A 114 -5.97 13.37 -13.74
N ASP A 115 -6.41 14.60 -13.93
CA ASP A 115 -6.50 15.28 -15.23
C ASP A 115 -5.28 16.15 -15.58
N HIS A 116 -4.40 16.41 -14.62
CA HIS A 116 -3.17 17.19 -14.81
C HIS A 116 -1.93 16.53 -14.19
N ASP A 117 -0.76 16.75 -14.83
CA ASP A 117 0.55 16.42 -14.24
C ASP A 117 0.92 17.42 -13.15
N ILE A 118 1.67 16.96 -12.15
CA ILE A 118 2.16 17.78 -11.04
C ILE A 118 3.13 18.86 -11.51
N GLU A 119 2.90 20.11 -11.08
CA GLU A 119 3.89 21.17 -11.19
C GLU A 119 5.00 20.95 -10.14
N GLY A 120 6.16 20.52 -10.61
CA GLY A 120 7.36 20.33 -9.78
C GLY A 120 7.94 18.91 -9.82
N ARG A 121 8.91 18.68 -8.93
CA ARG A 121 9.66 17.41 -8.84
C ARG A 121 9.08 16.43 -7.84
N ALA A 122 8.51 16.92 -6.75
CA ALA A 122 7.88 16.08 -5.75
C ALA A 122 6.53 15.58 -6.30
N LEU A 123 6.29 14.27 -6.16
CA LEU A 123 5.12 13.64 -6.76
C LEU A 123 3.97 13.53 -5.73
N PRO A 124 2.72 13.72 -6.15
CA PRO A 124 1.57 13.42 -5.32
C PRO A 124 1.44 11.91 -5.09
N ILE A 125 0.66 11.57 -4.06
CA ILE A 125 0.32 10.19 -3.70
C ILE A 125 -1.21 10.06 -3.82
N ASP A 126 -1.71 9.17 -4.66
CA ASP A 126 -3.16 8.97 -4.83
C ASP A 126 -3.76 8.34 -3.58
N ILE A 127 -3.20 7.21 -3.13
CA ILE A 127 -3.59 6.52 -1.89
C ILE A 127 -2.38 6.43 -0.95
N LEU A 128 -2.44 7.17 0.16
CA LEU A 128 -1.43 7.13 1.21
C LEU A 128 -1.87 6.22 2.36
N ILE A 129 -1.06 5.21 2.68
CA ILE A 129 -1.29 4.25 3.76
C ILE A 129 -0.24 4.45 4.86
N GLN A 130 -0.68 4.99 6.00
CA GLN A 130 0.09 5.06 7.25
C GLN A 130 -0.44 4.08 8.30
N GLY A 131 -1.74 3.74 8.22
CA GLY A 131 -2.40 2.74 9.06
C GLY A 131 -2.08 1.28 8.71
N SER A 132 -2.72 0.35 9.42
CA SER A 132 -2.53 -1.10 9.27
C SER A 132 -3.84 -1.83 8.97
N GLN A 133 -3.80 -3.07 8.50
CA GLN A 133 -5.00 -3.83 8.11
C GLN A 133 -5.83 -3.06 7.07
N VAL A 134 -5.16 -2.42 6.11
CA VAL A 134 -5.79 -1.68 5.02
C VAL A 134 -5.88 -2.56 3.79
N LEU A 135 -7.08 -2.68 3.23
CA LEU A 135 -7.35 -3.33 1.96
C LEU A 135 -7.68 -2.26 0.91
N VAL A 136 -6.88 -2.18 -0.14
CA VAL A 136 -7.16 -1.43 -1.37
C VAL A 136 -7.48 -2.44 -2.46
N GLN A 137 -8.70 -2.44 -2.99
CA GLN A 137 -9.19 -3.48 -3.90
C GLN A 137 -9.93 -2.88 -5.09
N ASP A 138 -9.64 -3.35 -6.31
CA ASP A 138 -10.40 -2.98 -7.51
C ASP A 138 -10.47 -1.46 -7.78
N CYS A 139 -9.50 -0.71 -7.26
CA CYS A 139 -9.37 0.74 -7.49
C CYS A 139 -8.60 1.01 -8.78
N LYS A 140 -8.93 2.10 -9.46
CA LYS A 140 -8.23 2.51 -10.69
C LYS A 140 -8.00 4.01 -10.78
N GLN A 141 -6.85 4.39 -11.33
CA GLN A 141 -6.57 5.75 -11.75
C GLN A 141 -6.90 5.93 -13.24
N VAL A 142 -7.64 6.99 -13.55
CA VAL A 142 -8.02 7.43 -14.91
C VAL A 142 -7.70 8.91 -15.10
N GLY A 143 -7.84 9.44 -16.32
CA GLY A 143 -7.47 10.82 -16.66
C GLY A 143 -6.23 10.87 -17.57
N LEU A 144 -5.30 11.78 -17.28
CA LEU A 144 -4.11 12.04 -18.09
C LEU A 144 -3.04 10.95 -17.92
N PRO A 145 -2.73 10.14 -18.95
CA PRO A 145 -1.77 9.03 -18.85
C PRO A 145 -0.34 9.44 -18.49
N THR A 146 0.04 10.70 -18.79
CA THR A 146 1.36 11.25 -18.50
C THR A 146 1.46 11.94 -17.14
N ALA A 147 0.38 11.95 -16.34
CA ALA A 147 0.40 12.57 -15.02
C ALA A 147 1.19 11.68 -14.03
N ARG A 148 2.27 12.24 -13.47
CA ARG A 148 3.16 11.55 -12.53
C ARG A 148 2.53 11.52 -11.13
N CYS A 149 2.50 10.34 -10.51
CA CYS A 149 2.17 10.15 -9.09
C CYS A 149 2.74 8.84 -8.56
N PHE A 150 2.72 8.67 -7.24
CA PHE A 150 2.68 7.35 -6.62
C PHE A 150 1.21 6.96 -6.48
N SER A 151 0.78 5.93 -7.21
CA SER A 151 -0.62 5.46 -7.22
C SER A 151 -1.04 4.89 -5.87
N VAL A 152 -0.16 4.14 -5.22
CA VAL A 152 -0.29 3.74 -3.82
C VAL A 152 1.08 3.82 -3.16
N ALA A 153 1.16 4.46 -2.00
CA ALA A 153 2.37 4.52 -1.22
C ALA A 153 2.10 4.29 0.26
N THR A 154 3.08 3.72 0.94
CA THR A 154 3.14 3.71 2.39
C THR A 154 4.09 4.80 2.89
N ASP A 155 3.84 5.31 4.07
CA ASP A 155 4.66 6.34 4.71
C ASP A 155 5.71 5.77 5.69
N SER A 156 6.41 6.65 6.40
CA SER A 156 7.41 6.32 7.40
C SER A 156 6.79 5.46 8.51
N LEU A 157 7.40 4.31 8.78
CA LEU A 157 7.04 3.36 9.84
C LEU A 157 5.62 2.81 9.71
N ALA A 158 5.10 2.71 8.48
CA ALA A 158 3.79 2.15 8.20
C ALA A 158 3.76 0.63 8.43
N ALA A 159 3.01 0.20 9.45
CA ALA A 159 2.88 -1.21 9.81
C ALA A 159 1.79 -1.92 9.01
N GLY A 160 2.09 -3.13 8.56
CA GLY A 160 1.12 -4.05 7.97
C GLY A 160 0.42 -4.94 9.02
N PRO A 161 -0.39 -5.92 8.59
CA PRO A 161 -0.58 -6.32 7.19
C PRO A 161 -1.42 -5.32 6.40
N ASN A 162 -0.98 -4.94 5.19
CA ASN A 162 -1.73 -4.13 4.24
C ASN A 162 -1.78 -4.85 2.89
N SER A 163 -2.81 -4.62 2.07
CA SER A 163 -2.99 -5.29 0.79
C SER A 163 -3.51 -4.35 -0.29
N VAL A 164 -2.88 -4.36 -1.46
CA VAL A 164 -3.27 -3.65 -2.66
C VAL A 164 -3.51 -4.67 -3.76
N ILE A 165 -4.77 -4.95 -4.06
CA ILE A 165 -5.15 -6.05 -4.95
C ILE A 165 -5.92 -5.51 -6.16
N ARG A 166 -5.54 -5.96 -7.35
CA ARG A 166 -6.20 -5.58 -8.63
C ARG A 166 -6.29 -4.07 -8.87
N HIS A 167 -5.34 -3.30 -8.33
CA HIS A 167 -5.21 -1.88 -8.64
C HIS A 167 -4.77 -1.67 -10.10
N SER A 168 -5.22 -0.62 -10.77
CA SER A 168 -4.81 -0.32 -12.15
C SER A 168 -4.68 1.18 -12.42
N THR A 169 -3.87 1.54 -13.41
CA THR A 169 -3.68 2.91 -13.87
C THR A 169 -3.80 2.92 -15.40
N MET A 170 -4.13 4.06 -16.00
CA MET A 170 -3.98 4.26 -17.45
C MET A 170 -2.57 4.76 -17.83
N SER A 171 -1.65 4.73 -16.88
CA SER A 171 -0.32 5.35 -16.96
C SER A 171 0.77 4.32 -16.78
N ASP A 172 1.78 4.36 -17.65
CA ASP A 172 2.97 3.52 -17.58
C ASP A 172 4.08 4.11 -16.69
N ILE A 173 3.88 5.32 -16.16
CA ILE A 173 4.89 6.04 -15.34
C ILE A 173 4.50 6.15 -13.86
N GLN A 174 3.26 5.80 -13.51
CA GLN A 174 2.80 5.76 -12.13
C GLN A 174 3.25 4.46 -11.47
N THR A 175 3.48 4.52 -10.16
CA THR A 175 4.07 3.38 -9.43
C THR A 175 3.32 3.08 -8.15
N ILE A 176 3.30 1.81 -7.74
CA ILE A 176 3.03 1.40 -6.35
C ILE A 176 4.37 1.35 -5.65
N TYR A 177 4.55 2.17 -4.62
CA TYR A 177 5.86 2.41 -4.06
C TYR A 177 5.78 2.79 -2.58
N PRO A 178 6.09 1.87 -1.66
CA PRO A 178 6.47 2.22 -0.29
C PRO A 178 7.52 3.34 -0.33
N HIS A 179 7.16 4.53 0.13
CA HIS A 179 7.85 5.76 -0.30
C HIS A 179 8.89 6.24 0.72
N GLU A 180 8.58 6.13 2.01
CA GLU A 180 9.45 6.63 3.08
C GLU A 180 10.17 5.54 3.89
N ARG A 181 10.49 5.79 5.17
CA ARG A 181 11.36 4.95 6.00
C ARG A 181 10.59 3.74 6.52
N TRP A 182 10.95 2.53 6.09
CA TRP A 182 10.62 1.26 6.75
C TRP A 182 9.12 0.98 6.97
N ALA A 183 8.38 0.76 5.89
CA ALA A 183 7.11 0.05 5.97
C ALA A 183 7.35 -1.46 6.16
N HIS A 184 6.35 -2.22 6.61
CA HIS A 184 6.44 -3.67 6.61
C HIS A 184 5.11 -4.37 6.37
N GLY A 185 5.14 -5.55 5.72
CA GLY A 185 3.94 -6.37 5.52
C GLY A 185 2.94 -5.82 4.53
N LEU A 186 3.39 -5.53 3.29
CA LEU A 186 2.52 -5.10 2.19
C LEU A 186 2.40 -6.19 1.13
N LEU A 187 1.19 -6.65 0.85
CA LEU A 187 0.88 -7.45 -0.33
C LEU A 187 0.47 -6.53 -1.48
N VAL A 188 1.11 -6.67 -2.64
CA VAL A 188 0.66 -6.08 -3.90
C VAL A 188 0.41 -7.22 -4.87
N GLU A 189 -0.80 -7.32 -5.43
CA GLU A 189 -1.13 -8.44 -6.31
C GLU A 189 -2.00 -8.08 -7.52
N GLY A 190 -1.84 -8.86 -8.58
CA GLY A 190 -2.75 -8.86 -9.73
C GLY A 190 -2.81 -7.54 -10.50
N THR A 191 -1.80 -6.70 -10.39
CA THR A 191 -1.73 -5.38 -11.03
C THR A 191 -0.70 -5.33 -12.17
N SER A 192 -0.94 -4.45 -13.14
CA SER A 192 0.04 -4.07 -14.17
C SER A 192 0.79 -2.78 -13.83
N VAL A 193 0.46 -2.13 -12.71
CA VAL A 193 1.14 -0.90 -12.28
C VAL A 193 2.56 -1.25 -11.85
N PRO A 194 3.59 -0.55 -12.36
CA PRO A 194 4.95 -0.73 -11.90
C PRO A 194 5.07 -0.68 -10.37
N THR A 195 5.71 -1.68 -9.76
CA THR A 195 5.77 -1.85 -8.31
C THR A 195 7.22 -1.88 -7.83
N LEU A 196 7.57 -1.02 -6.87
CA LEU A 196 8.94 -0.83 -6.41
C LEU A 196 9.05 -1.07 -4.89
N PHE A 197 9.75 -2.13 -4.50
CA PHE A 197 10.19 -2.39 -3.13
C PHE A 197 11.71 -2.22 -3.09
N VAL A 198 12.20 -1.01 -2.82
CA VAL A 198 13.61 -0.66 -3.08
C VAL A 198 14.26 0.11 -1.95
N ASN A 199 15.59 0.12 -1.93
CA ASN A 199 16.36 1.11 -1.20
C ASN A 199 16.45 2.40 -2.02
N ARG A 200 15.94 3.50 -1.46
CA ARG A 200 15.97 4.83 -2.07
C ARG A 200 17.29 5.56 -1.90
N ALA A 201 18.27 4.93 -1.26
CA ALA A 201 19.59 5.48 -0.97
C ALA A 201 19.47 6.89 -0.35
N SER A 202 20.09 7.88 -0.98
CA SER A 202 20.08 9.28 -0.55
C SER A 202 19.00 10.13 -1.24
N ASN A 203 18.06 9.55 -1.99
CA ASN A 203 17.00 10.33 -2.62
C ASN A 203 16.03 10.87 -1.56
N GLY A 204 15.66 12.15 -1.64
CA GLY A 204 14.63 12.80 -0.81
C GLY A 204 14.92 12.87 0.70
N THR A 205 13.88 12.89 1.54
CA THR A 205 13.90 13.22 2.98
C THR A 205 14.41 12.09 3.91
N GLY A 206 15.34 11.26 3.44
CA GLY A 206 15.99 10.22 4.24
C GLY A 206 15.45 8.81 4.03
N HIS A 207 15.23 8.44 2.78
CA HIS A 207 14.34 7.34 2.42
C HIS A 207 14.90 5.91 2.55
N GLY A 208 16.22 5.69 2.63
CA GLY A 208 16.83 4.40 3.00
C GLY A 208 16.11 3.16 2.43
N TRP A 209 15.95 2.12 3.25
CA TRP A 209 15.09 0.98 2.91
C TRP A 209 13.62 1.33 3.10
N THR A 210 12.81 1.16 2.05
CA THR A 210 11.40 1.57 2.12
C THR A 210 10.46 0.52 2.67
N ILE A 211 10.82 -0.75 2.57
CA ILE A 211 9.95 -1.84 3.01
C ILE A 211 10.72 -3.12 3.41
N ASN A 212 10.21 -3.81 4.42
CA ASN A 212 10.46 -5.23 4.70
C ASN A 212 9.18 -6.07 4.55
N ALA A 213 9.29 -7.37 4.34
CA ALA A 213 8.18 -8.30 4.22
C ALA A 213 7.11 -7.89 3.17
N GLY A 214 7.53 -7.17 2.13
CA GLY A 214 6.73 -6.87 0.96
C GLY A 214 6.58 -8.09 0.06
N VAL A 215 5.39 -8.34 -0.44
CA VAL A 215 5.09 -9.45 -1.35
C VAL A 215 4.45 -8.91 -2.62
N GLY A 216 5.16 -9.01 -3.74
CA GLY A 216 4.59 -8.90 -5.07
C GLY A 216 4.07 -10.27 -5.50
N TRP A 217 2.78 -10.38 -5.85
CA TRP A 217 2.15 -11.64 -6.27
C TRP A 217 1.48 -11.50 -7.63
N ASN A 218 1.91 -12.29 -8.61
CA ASN A 218 1.39 -12.26 -9.99
C ASN A 218 1.35 -10.83 -10.57
N LEU A 219 2.43 -10.07 -10.39
CA LEU A 219 2.58 -8.72 -10.94
C LEU A 219 2.85 -8.78 -12.45
N ARG A 220 2.04 -8.06 -13.21
CA ARG A 220 2.08 -8.03 -14.69
C ARG A 220 2.92 -6.88 -15.25
N GLY A 221 3.12 -5.84 -14.46
CA GLY A 221 3.95 -4.68 -14.80
C GLY A 221 5.41 -4.87 -14.41
N GLU A 222 6.19 -3.79 -14.54
CA GLU A 222 7.56 -3.77 -14.03
C GLU A 222 7.56 -3.94 -12.50
N ALA A 223 8.48 -4.74 -11.98
CA ALA A 223 8.67 -5.00 -10.57
C ALA A 223 10.15 -4.87 -10.22
N ILE A 224 10.49 -3.89 -9.39
CA ILE A 224 11.85 -3.77 -8.83
C ILE A 224 11.77 -4.13 -7.35
N VAL A 225 12.29 -5.29 -6.98
CA VAL A 225 12.21 -5.82 -5.61
C VAL A 225 13.61 -6.06 -5.06
N GLN A 226 13.90 -5.41 -3.95
CA GLN A 226 15.15 -5.48 -3.21
C GLN A 226 14.87 -5.85 -1.76
N SER A 227 15.73 -6.65 -1.13
CA SER A 227 15.58 -7.04 0.28
C SER A 227 16.54 -6.24 1.17
N PRO A 228 16.06 -5.68 2.31
CA PRO A 228 16.94 -5.07 3.30
C PRO A 228 17.84 -6.11 3.99
N PRO A 229 18.97 -5.72 4.61
CA PRO A 229 19.96 -6.66 5.15
C PRO A 229 19.44 -7.72 6.13
N LEU A 230 18.40 -7.40 6.90
CA LEU A 230 17.79 -8.28 7.91
C LEU A 230 16.38 -8.73 7.55
N GLY A 231 15.98 -8.49 6.30
CA GLY A 231 14.61 -8.71 5.87
C GLY A 231 14.53 -9.32 4.48
N ILE A 232 13.32 -9.66 4.08
CA ILE A 232 13.07 -10.29 2.80
C ILE A 232 11.85 -9.63 2.18
N ASN A 233 12.01 -9.18 0.94
CA ASN A 233 10.90 -8.86 0.07
C ASN A 233 10.81 -9.94 -1.02
N TRP A 234 9.59 -10.29 -1.40
CA TRP A 234 9.31 -11.34 -2.36
C TRP A 234 8.67 -10.79 -3.62
N CYS A 235 9.00 -11.42 -4.75
CA CYS A 235 8.25 -11.30 -5.99
C CYS A 235 7.96 -12.69 -6.54
N ILE A 236 6.71 -13.12 -6.45
CA ILE A 236 6.26 -14.46 -6.81
C ILE A 236 5.35 -14.36 -8.03
N GLY A 237 5.74 -14.99 -9.13
CA GLY A 237 5.02 -14.92 -10.41
C GLY A 237 5.04 -13.52 -11.05
N CYS A 238 6.03 -12.70 -10.71
CA CYS A 238 6.16 -11.33 -11.24
C CYS A 238 6.87 -11.28 -12.60
N GLY A 239 6.56 -10.26 -13.40
CA GLY A 239 7.22 -9.95 -14.65
C GLY A 239 6.27 -10.09 -15.84
N GLY A 240 6.45 -9.25 -16.86
CA GLY A 240 5.58 -9.22 -18.03
C GLY A 240 5.80 -10.41 -18.96
N THR A 241 4.73 -10.92 -19.55
CA THR A 241 4.80 -11.92 -20.65
C THR A 241 5.12 -11.29 -22.01
N ASN A 242 5.30 -9.97 -22.08
CA ASN A 242 5.44 -9.22 -23.34
C ASN A 242 6.88 -9.02 -23.81
N GLY A 243 7.86 -9.54 -23.08
CA GLY A 243 9.26 -9.49 -23.48
C GLY A 243 9.77 -10.83 -23.98
N THR A 244 10.67 -10.79 -24.95
CA THR A 244 11.23 -11.95 -25.65
C THR A 244 12.00 -12.92 -24.74
N ASN A 245 12.32 -12.55 -23.49
CA ASN A 245 13.17 -13.35 -22.60
C ASN A 245 12.58 -13.67 -21.21
N GLY A 246 11.27 -13.51 -20.96
CA GLY A 246 10.61 -14.04 -19.75
C GLY A 246 11.08 -13.47 -18.39
N THR A 247 12.03 -12.53 -18.38
CA THR A 247 12.48 -11.73 -17.22
C THR A 247 12.22 -10.24 -17.41
N ASP A 248 11.70 -9.86 -18.57
CA ASP A 248 11.52 -8.47 -18.96
C ASP A 248 10.43 -7.84 -18.08
N GLY A 249 10.89 -7.08 -17.07
CA GLY A 249 10.03 -6.40 -16.12
C GLY A 249 10.10 -6.91 -14.67
N ALA A 250 11.04 -7.79 -14.28
CA ALA A 250 11.28 -8.08 -12.86
C ALA A 250 12.78 -8.05 -12.52
N SER A 251 13.21 -7.23 -11.57
CA SER A 251 14.63 -7.01 -11.25
C SER A 251 14.90 -6.64 -9.79
N GLY A 252 16.15 -6.71 -9.35
CA GLY A 252 16.60 -6.36 -8.00
C GLY A 252 17.25 -7.54 -7.26
N ASN A 253 17.48 -7.40 -5.95
CA ASN A 253 18.12 -8.42 -5.10
C ASN A 253 17.14 -9.06 -4.10
N GLY A 254 15.83 -8.90 -4.31
CA GLY A 254 14.79 -9.58 -3.55
C GLY A 254 14.71 -11.08 -3.82
N THR A 255 13.73 -11.74 -3.21
CA THR A 255 13.47 -13.16 -3.46
C THR A 255 12.48 -13.31 -4.62
N PHE A 256 12.96 -13.77 -5.76
CA PHE A 256 12.13 -14.02 -6.94
C PHE A 256 11.78 -15.50 -7.08
N ILE A 257 10.49 -15.80 -7.24
CA ILE A 257 9.98 -17.16 -7.44
C ILE A 257 9.13 -17.18 -8.70
N ARG A 258 9.44 -18.07 -9.64
CA ARG A 258 8.68 -18.24 -10.91
C ARG A 258 8.54 -16.93 -11.72
N THR A 259 9.60 -16.14 -11.82
CA THR A 259 9.63 -14.92 -12.65
C THR A 259 9.10 -15.17 -14.07
N GLY A 260 8.28 -14.23 -14.57
CA GLY A 260 7.64 -14.27 -15.88
C GLY A 260 6.52 -15.31 -16.03
N LYS A 261 6.12 -15.98 -14.94
CA LYS A 261 5.11 -17.03 -14.95
C LYS A 261 4.11 -16.83 -13.81
N GLU A 262 2.86 -16.56 -14.18
CA GLU A 262 1.75 -16.54 -13.22
C GLU A 262 1.69 -17.85 -12.41
N VAL A 263 1.55 -17.74 -11.10
CA VAL A 263 1.45 -18.87 -10.16
C VAL A 263 0.03 -19.04 -9.64
N LYS A 264 -0.26 -20.23 -9.11
CA LYS A 264 -1.48 -20.50 -8.33
C LYS A 264 -1.19 -20.38 -6.82
N PRO A 265 -2.16 -19.92 -6.01
CA PRO A 265 -3.47 -19.38 -6.40
C PRO A 265 -3.36 -18.06 -7.18
N LYS A 266 -4.40 -17.71 -7.94
CA LYS A 266 -4.41 -16.48 -8.75
C LYS A 266 -4.26 -15.23 -7.87
N SER A 267 -4.97 -15.22 -6.75
CA SER A 267 -4.85 -14.23 -5.68
C SER A 267 -4.42 -14.95 -4.40
N LEU A 268 -3.35 -14.43 -3.78
CA LEU A 268 -2.90 -14.90 -2.48
C LEU A 268 -3.86 -14.41 -1.40
N PHE A 269 -4.36 -13.17 -1.51
CA PHE A 269 -5.30 -12.59 -0.58
C PHE A 269 -6.59 -13.42 -0.49
N GLU A 270 -7.21 -13.72 -1.63
CA GLU A 270 -8.45 -14.48 -1.70
C GLU A 270 -8.26 -15.90 -1.17
N ALA A 271 -7.16 -16.57 -1.53
CA ALA A 271 -6.87 -17.91 -1.01
C ALA A 271 -6.70 -17.92 0.52
N GLN A 272 -6.08 -16.88 1.09
CA GLN A 272 -5.97 -16.74 2.54
C GLN A 272 -7.30 -16.37 3.21
N ARG A 273 -8.17 -15.63 2.52
CA ARG A 273 -9.54 -15.30 2.99
C ARG A 273 -10.40 -16.56 3.03
N GLU A 274 -10.41 -17.34 1.95
CA GLU A 274 -11.12 -18.62 1.84
C GLU A 274 -10.61 -19.65 2.87
N ALA A 275 -9.30 -19.76 3.06
CA ALA A 275 -8.70 -20.66 4.05
C ALA A 275 -9.12 -20.33 5.50
N ARG A 276 -9.60 -19.12 5.76
CA ARG A 276 -10.17 -18.68 7.04
C ARG A 276 -11.69 -18.88 7.14
N GLY A 277 -12.32 -19.45 6.10
CA GLY A 277 -13.77 -19.65 6.04
C GLY A 277 -14.56 -18.37 5.79
N LEU A 278 -13.91 -17.33 5.24
CA LEU A 278 -14.56 -16.08 4.84
C LEU A 278 -14.83 -16.15 3.33
N HIS A 279 -16.09 -15.99 2.92
CA HIS A 279 -16.53 -16.04 1.52
C HIS A 279 -17.00 -14.65 1.08
#